data_AF-A0A353D509-F1
#
_entry.id   AF-A0A353D509-F1
#
_cell.length_a   1.000
_cell.length_b   1.000
_cell.length_c   1.000
_cell.angle_alpha   90.00
_cell.angle_beta   90.00
_cell.angle_gamma   90.00
#
_symmetry.space_group_name_H-M   'P 1'
#
loop_
_entity.id
_entity.type
_entity.pdbx_description
1 polymer ?
#
loop_
_entity_poly.entity_id
_entity_poly.type
_entity_poly.pdbx_seq_one_letter_code
_entity_poly.pdbx_strand_id
1 'polypeptide(L)'
;MITTKKQPRTQKLTVLLAYASYLSAIACIVTLYLQSADGVYDSVAASLTASVVFFMGVGIVLHVIGKTDLPSMRLNNDEEE
;
A
#
# COMPACT_ATOMS: atom_id res chain seq x y z
N MET A 1 -8.18 -18.22 -25.69
CA MET A 1 -8.62 -16.85 -26.02
C MET A 1 -8.54 -16.04 -24.74
N ILE A 2 -7.45 -15.27 -24.57
CA ILE A 2 -7.18 -14.49 -23.35
C ILE A 2 -7.83 -13.12 -23.55
N THR A 3 -9.00 -12.90 -22.96
CA THR A 3 -9.71 -11.62 -23.08
C THR A 3 -9.02 -10.57 -22.23
N THR A 4 -8.41 -9.58 -22.89
CA THR A 4 -7.78 -8.41 -22.27
C THR A 4 -8.84 -7.54 -21.59
N LYS A 5 -9.08 -7.75 -20.29
CA LYS A 5 -10.04 -6.96 -19.50
C LYS A 5 -9.40 -5.64 -19.08
N LYS A 6 -10.07 -4.52 -19.37
CA LYS A 6 -9.59 -3.16 -19.02
C LYS A 6 -9.65 -3.00 -17.49
N GLN A 7 -8.51 -3.09 -16.83
CA GLN A 7 -8.36 -2.99 -15.37
C GLN A 7 -9.03 -1.70 -14.84
N PRO A 8 -9.90 -1.77 -13.81
CA PRO A 8 -10.61 -0.60 -13.28
C PRO A 8 -9.62 0.44 -12.76
N ARG A 9 -9.95 1.74 -12.93
CA ARG A 9 -9.07 2.86 -12.50
C ARG A 9 -8.70 2.78 -11.02
N THR A 10 -9.60 2.25 -10.20
CA THR A 10 -9.41 2.03 -8.76
C THR A 10 -8.28 1.03 -8.47
N GLN A 11 -8.16 -0.05 -9.24
CA GLN A 11 -7.11 -1.05 -9.04
C GLN A 11 -5.72 -0.50 -9.40
N LYS A 12 -5.61 0.34 -10.43
CA LYS A 12 -4.36 1.07 -10.74
C LYS A 12 -3.96 2.02 -9.61
N LEU A 13 -4.94 2.68 -9.00
CA LEU A 13 -4.72 3.55 -7.85
C LEU A 13 -4.21 2.75 -6.64
N THR A 14 -4.79 1.58 -6.38
CA THR A 14 -4.36 0.69 -5.28
C THR A 14 -2.91 0.23 -5.46
N VAL A 15 -2.51 -0.14 -6.68
CA VAL A 15 -1.11 -0.53 -6.98
C VAL A 15 -0.16 0.66 -6.77
N LEU A 16 -0.53 1.86 -7.24
CA LEU A 16 0.28 3.06 -7.04
C LEU A 16 0.47 3.36 -5.54
N LEU A 17 -0.61 3.25 -4.76
CA LEU A 17 -0.58 3.51 -3.33
C LEU A 17 0.22 2.43 -2.56
N ALA A 18 0.22 1.18 -3.05
CA ALA A 18 1.10 0.13 -2.53
C ALA A 18 2.59 0.51 -2.66
N TYR A 19 3.00 0.99 -3.84
CA TYR A 19 4.37 1.46 -4.06
C TYR A 19 4.71 2.67 -3.19
N ALA A 20 3.80 3.63 -3.06
CA ALA A 20 4.00 4.78 -2.17
C ALA A 20 4.19 4.35 -0.71
N SER A 21 3.44 3.33 -0.26
CA SER A 21 3.56 2.77 1.09
C SER A 21 4.93 2.12 1.32
N TYR A 22 5.42 1.33 0.36
CA TYR A 22 6.77 0.77 0.44
C TYR A 22 7.87 1.84 0.46
N LEU A 23 7.74 2.90 -0.34
CA LEU A 23 8.68 4.02 -0.32
C LEU A 23 8.69 4.73 1.05
N SER A 24 7.52 4.90 1.67
CA SER A 24 7.42 5.47 3.03
C SER A 24 8.07 4.57 4.09
N ALA A 25 7.92 3.25 3.97
CA ALA A 25 8.61 2.29 4.85
C ALA A 25 10.14 2.43 4.74
N ILE A 26 10.67 2.55 3.52
CA ILE A 26 12.10 2.79 3.28
C ILE A 26 12.52 4.12 3.91
N ALA A 27 11.74 5.19 3.73
CA ALA A 27 12.03 6.48 4.34
C ALA A 27 12.08 6.40 5.87
N CYS A 28 11.16 5.66 6.52
CA CYS A 28 11.18 5.43 7.96
C CYS A 28 12.41 4.65 8.43
N ILE A 29 12.90 3.68 7.65
CA ILE A 29 14.14 2.95 7.98
C ILE A 29 15.34 3.89 7.87
N VAL A 30 15.40 4.72 6.84
CA VAL A 30 16.49 5.69 6.65
C VAL A 30 16.51 6.73 7.77
N THR A 31 15.35 7.28 8.15
CA THR A 31 15.26 8.21 9.28
C THR A 31 15.66 7.53 10.59
N LEU A 32 15.31 6.26 10.80
CA LEU A 32 15.74 5.50 11.98
C LEU A 32 17.27 5.35 12.04
N TYR A 33 17.88 5.05 10.90
CA TYR A 33 19.32 4.88 10.79
C TYR A 33 20.07 6.19 11.07
N LEU A 34 19.54 7.33 10.60
CA LEU A 34 20.09 8.65 10.88
C LEU A 34 19.86 9.11 12.33
N GLN A 35 18.73 8.73 12.95
CA GLN A 35 18.36 9.08 14.33
C GLN A 35 19.15 8.29 15.39
N SER A 36 19.70 7.12 15.04
CA SER A 36 20.37 6.21 15.98
C SER A 36 21.63 6.79 16.67
N ALA A 37 22.00 8.04 16.39
CA ALA A 37 23.05 8.77 17.11
C ALA A 37 22.62 9.19 18.54
N ASP A 38 21.32 9.36 18.79
CA ASP A 38 20.79 9.79 20.09
C ASP A 38 19.84 8.71 20.66
N GLY A 39 20.36 7.86 21.56
CA GLY A 39 19.61 7.03 22.53
C GLY A 39 18.38 6.23 22.07
N VAL A 40 18.47 4.90 22.10
CA VAL A 40 17.40 3.91 21.76
C VAL A 40 16.10 4.03 22.60
N TYR A 41 16.09 4.83 23.67
CA TYR A 41 14.94 4.98 24.59
C TYR A 41 13.95 6.08 24.20
N ASP A 42 14.13 6.72 23.05
CA ASP A 42 13.26 7.82 22.64
C ASP A 42 11.93 7.32 22.08
N SER A 43 10.83 7.94 22.50
CA SER A 43 9.47 7.59 22.03
C SER A 43 9.35 7.72 20.49
N VAL A 44 10.20 8.57 19.92
CA VAL A 44 10.37 8.74 18.48
C VAL A 44 10.84 7.45 17.82
N ALA A 45 11.89 6.78 18.33
CA ALA A 45 12.40 5.54 17.73
C ALA A 45 11.35 4.41 17.78
N ALA A 46 10.61 4.29 18.88
CA ALA A 46 9.52 3.31 19.02
C ALA A 46 8.38 3.56 18.00
N SER A 47 7.94 4.80 17.84
CA SER A 47 6.91 5.13 16.84
C SER A 47 7.39 4.96 15.39
N LEU A 48 8.67 5.20 15.13
CA LEU A 48 9.28 5.02 13.81
C LEU A 48 9.37 3.54 13.43
N THR A 49 9.84 2.69 14.35
CA THR A 49 9.85 1.23 14.13
C THR A 49 8.45 0.70 13.87
N ALA A 50 7.45 1.10 14.66
CA ALA A 50 6.06 0.71 14.45
C ALA A 50 5.53 1.17 13.07
N SER A 51 5.88 2.39 12.65
CA SER A 51 5.51 2.92 11.33
C SER A 51 6.10 2.10 10.18
N VAL A 52 7.33 1.61 10.30
CA VAL A 52 7.93 0.71 9.29
C VAL A 52 7.10 -0.55 9.11
N VAL A 53 6.72 -1.22 10.21
CA VAL A 53 5.92 -2.47 10.14
C VAL A 53 4.53 -2.19 9.59
N PHE A 54 3.91 -1.07 9.99
CA PHE A 54 2.61 -0.64 9.48
C PHE A 54 2.64 -0.39 7.97
N PHE A 55 3.58 0.43 7.48
CA PHE A 55 3.68 0.72 6.05
C PHE A 55 4.06 -0.52 5.23
N MET A 56 4.90 -1.42 5.74
CA MET A 56 5.14 -2.71 5.09
C MET A 56 3.86 -3.55 4.99
N GLY A 57 3.11 -3.67 6.08
CA GLY A 57 1.86 -4.44 6.10
C GLY A 57 0.81 -3.87 5.14
N VAL A 58 0.58 -2.55 5.19
CA VAL A 58 -0.32 -1.84 4.28
C VAL A 58 0.14 -2.02 2.83
N GLY A 59 1.43 -1.85 2.55
CA GLY A 59 2.00 -2.08 1.22
C GLY A 59 1.72 -3.48 0.68
N ILE A 60 1.88 -4.52 1.49
CA ILE A 60 1.60 -5.91 1.09
C ILE A 60 0.12 -6.09 0.78
N VAL A 61 -0.78 -5.62 1.66
CA VAL A 61 -2.22 -5.74 1.47
C VAL A 61 -2.66 -5.04 0.19
N LEU A 62 -2.23 -3.80 -0.05
CA LEU A 62 -2.57 -3.06 -1.27
C LEU A 62 -1.94 -3.70 -2.51
N HIS A 63 -0.74 -4.26 -2.40
CA HIS A 63 -0.13 -4.98 -3.50
C HIS A 63 -0.96 -6.22 -3.88
N VAL A 64 -1.42 -7.00 -2.90
CA VAL A 64 -2.29 -8.15 -3.13
C VAL A 64 -3.61 -7.71 -3.75
N ILE A 65 -4.30 -6.72 -3.18
CA ILE A 65 -5.55 -6.17 -3.74
C ILE A 65 -5.35 -5.70 -5.18
N GLY A 66 -4.23 -5.01 -5.44
CA GLY A 66 -3.86 -4.53 -6.77
C GLY A 66 -3.57 -5.65 -7.78
N LYS A 67 -3.04 -6.79 -7.33
CA LYS A 67 -2.79 -7.98 -8.17
C LYS A 67 -3.99 -8.89 -8.33
N THR A 68 -4.98 -8.83 -7.43
CA THR A 68 -6.20 -9.63 -7.57
C THR A 68 -6.94 -9.19 -8.83
N ASP A 69 -7.21 -10.13 -9.74
CA ASP A 69 -8.06 -9.89 -10.89
C ASP A 69 -9.51 -9.84 -10.40
N LEU A 70 -9.91 -8.68 -9.87
CA LEU A 70 -11.29 -8.49 -9.43
C LEU A 70 -12.16 -8.47 -10.68
N PRO A 71 -13.06 -9.46 -10.85
CA PRO A 71 -14.01 -9.42 -11.94
C PRO A 71 -14.80 -8.13 -11.78
N SER A 72 -14.83 -7.31 -12.84
CA SER A 72 -15.62 -6.09 -12.87
C SER A 72 -17.04 -6.35 -12.33
N MET A 73 -17.29 -6.01 -11.07
CA MET A 73 -18.63 -5.94 -10.48
C MET A 73 -19.25 -4.65 -10.99
N ARG A 74 -19.50 -4.60 -12.30
CA ARG A 74 -20.56 -3.74 -12.81
C ARG A 74 -21.83 -4.43 -12.32
N LEU A 75 -22.28 -4.08 -11.11
CA LEU A 75 -23.70 -4.14 -10.82
C LEU A 75 -24.31 -3.28 -11.92
N ASN A 76 -24.88 -3.97 -12.90
CA ASN A 76 -25.65 -3.36 -13.95
C ASN A 76 -26.86 -2.81 -13.21
N ASN A 77 -26.76 -1.58 -12.72
CA ASN A 77 -27.94 -0.77 -12.42
C ASN A 77 -28.50 -0.32 -13.77
N ASP A 78 -28.83 -1.30 -14.60
CA ASP A 78 -29.90 -1.20 -15.55
C ASP A 78 -31.13 -1.61 -14.73
N GLU A 79 -31.44 -0.81 -13.70
CA GLU A 79 -32.83 -0.71 -13.27
C GLU A 79 -33.50 0.03 -14.43
N GLU A 80 -34.15 -0.78 -15.26
CA GLU A 80 -35.13 -0.36 -16.24
C GLU A 80 -36.12 0.61 -15.56
N GLU A 81 -36.06 1.88 -15.94
CA GLU A 81 -37.17 2.81 -16.31
C GLU A 81 -36.77 4.28 -16.14
#